data_AF-A0E5A4-F1
#
_entry.id   AF-A0E5A4-F1
#
_cell.length_a   1.000
_cell.length_b   1.000
_cell.length_c   1.000
_cell.angle_alpha   90.00
_cell.angle_beta   90.00
_cell.angle_gamma   90.00
#
_symmetry.space_group_name_H-M   'P 1'
#
loop_
_entity.id
_entity.type
_entity.pdbx_description
1 polymer ?
#
loop_
_entity_poly.entity_id
_entity_poly.type
_entity_poly.pdbx_seq_one_letter_code
_entity_poly.pdbx_strand_id
1 'polypeptide(L)'
;MNKLPYQPLGFVLKFDPPIIGLLYHPIENKKVNKKKKKCYAIHLNNLIFLVEPEDIVEALFNEHQEFLDPDVVKPQQVYKLVLRLVAYRDHQLRNMQEMGEDMADGYYEEEEEEPVQQPKGKGGKAQAQQRRTNDNNRSF
;
A
#
# COMPACT_ATOMS: atom_id res chain seq x y z
N MET A 1 -19.35 22.69 24.86
CA MET A 1 -18.83 22.53 23.48
C MET A 1 -17.42 23.07 23.45
N ASN A 2 -16.42 22.19 23.34
CA ASN A 2 -15.03 22.62 23.20
C ASN A 2 -14.85 23.20 21.79
N LYS A 3 -14.39 24.45 21.73
CA LYS A 3 -14.18 25.13 20.45
C LYS A 3 -12.91 24.57 19.82
N LEU A 4 -13.01 24.00 18.62
CA LEU A 4 -11.85 23.46 17.91
C LEU A 4 -10.76 24.53 17.70
N PRO A 5 -9.47 24.15 17.72
CA PRO A 5 -8.35 25.08 17.60
C PRO A 5 -8.09 25.53 16.15
N TYR A 6 -9.04 25.32 15.24
CA TYR A 6 -8.87 25.61 13.82
C TYR A 6 -10.17 25.98 13.10
N GLN A 7 -10.03 26.56 11.91
CA GLN A 7 -11.11 26.77 10.95
C GLN A 7 -10.83 25.93 9.67
N PRO A 8 -11.71 24.97 9.31
CA PRO A 8 -11.53 24.15 8.12
C PRO A 8 -11.65 25.00 6.84
N LEU A 9 -10.87 24.64 5.83
CA LEU A 9 -10.88 25.26 4.50
C LEU A 9 -11.36 24.29 3.43
N GLY A 10 -11.01 23.01 3.57
CA GLY A 10 -11.39 21.97 2.62
C GLY A 10 -10.55 20.72 2.78
N PHE A 11 -10.75 19.77 1.88
CA PHE A 11 -10.05 18.51 1.85
C PHE A 11 -9.21 18.36 0.59
N VAL A 12 -8.10 17.64 0.74
CA VAL A 12 -7.22 17.23 -0.36
C VAL A 12 -7.10 15.71 -0.31
N LEU A 13 -7.10 15.07 -1.48
CA LEU A 13 -6.89 13.63 -1.60
C LEU A 13 -5.55 13.36 -2.26
N LYS A 14 -4.82 12.40 -1.70
CA LYS A 14 -3.71 11.73 -2.37
C LYS A 14 -4.08 10.25 -2.46
N PHE A 15 -3.86 9.65 -3.62
CA PHE A 15 -4.33 8.29 -3.88
C PHE A 15 -3.24 7.23 -3.64
N ASP A 16 -1.97 7.60 -3.75
CA ASP A 16 -0.84 6.68 -3.62
C ASP A 16 0.33 7.30 -2.81
N PRO A 17 0.48 6.97 -1.50
CA PRO A 17 -0.45 6.19 -0.69
C PRO A 17 -1.77 6.96 -0.42
N PRO A 18 -2.87 6.26 -0.04
CA PRO A 18 -4.17 6.87 0.20
C PRO A 18 -4.14 7.76 1.45
N ILE A 19 -4.36 9.08 1.26
CA ILE A 19 -4.36 10.10 2.31
C ILE A 19 -5.54 11.04 2.13
N ILE A 20 -6.20 11.36 3.24
CA ILE A 20 -7.14 12.47 3.36
C ILE A 20 -6.45 13.63 4.10
N GLY A 21 -6.22 14.74 3.41
CA GLY A 21 -5.67 15.95 4.00
C GLY A 21 -6.76 16.94 4.37
N LEU A 22 -6.90 17.30 5.64
CA LEU A 22 -7.73 18.42 6.08
C LEU A 22 -6.92 19.72 6.06
N LEU A 23 -7.27 20.64 5.17
CA LEU A 23 -6.67 21.96 5.10
C LEU A 23 -7.42 22.92 6.03
N TYR A 24 -6.69 23.70 6.83
CA TYR A 24 -7.28 24.61 7.81
C TYR A 24 -6.43 25.85 8.10
N HIS A 25 -7.06 26.87 8.69
CA HIS A 25 -6.39 27.98 9.36
C HIS A 25 -6.33 27.74 10.87
N PRO A 26 -5.16 27.83 11.52
CA PRO A 26 -5.07 27.69 12.96
C PRO A 26 -5.70 28.91 13.66
N ILE A 27 -6.31 28.66 14.82
CA ILE A 27 -6.81 29.71 15.71
C ILE A 27 -5.73 29.98 16.76
N GLU A 28 -5.19 31.20 16.75
CA GLU A 28 -4.19 31.68 17.71
C GLU A 28 -4.82 32.86 18.47
N ASN A 29 -4.73 32.89 19.81
CA ASN A 29 -5.30 33.97 20.63
C ASN A 29 -6.78 34.30 20.32
N LYS A 30 -7.62 33.27 20.15
CA LYS A 30 -9.05 33.37 19.80
C LYS A 30 -9.34 34.00 18.42
N LYS A 31 -8.34 34.24 17.57
CA LYS A 31 -8.51 34.77 16.21
C LYS A 31 -7.98 33.77 15.17
N VAL A 32 -8.67 33.66 14.04
CA VAL A 32 -8.22 32.83 12.92
C VAL A 32 -7.02 33.50 12.25
N ASN A 33 -5.89 32.79 12.18
CA ASN A 33 -4.70 33.27 11.49
C ASN A 33 -4.80 32.95 9.98
N LYS A 34 -5.44 33.84 9.21
CA LYS A 34 -5.65 33.68 7.76
C LYS A 34 -4.35 33.67 6.93
N LYS A 35 -3.22 34.11 7.50
CA LYS A 35 -1.91 34.12 6.82
C LYS A 35 -1.22 32.76 6.84
N LYS A 36 -1.55 31.89 7.80
CA LYS A 36 -0.98 30.55 7.93
C LYS A 36 -2.01 29.51 7.53
N LYS A 37 -1.64 28.61 6.61
CA LYS A 37 -2.43 27.42 6.27
C LYS A 37 -1.69 26.20 6.79
N LYS A 38 -2.42 25.24 7.36
CA LYS A 38 -1.89 23.96 7.81
C LYS A 38 -2.70 22.84 7.17
N CYS A 39 -2.07 21.69 6.98
CA CYS A 39 -2.71 20.48 6.50
C CYS A 39 -2.50 19.39 7.55
N TYR A 40 -3.60 18.78 8.01
CA TYR A 40 -3.55 17.57 8.81
C TYR A 40 -3.76 16.38 7.87
N ALA A 41 -2.76 15.51 7.77
CA ALA A 41 -2.78 14.36 6.87
C ALA A 41 -3.19 13.10 7.62
N ILE A 42 -4.28 12.48 7.17
CA ILE A 42 -4.80 11.21 7.66
C ILE A 42 -4.41 10.13 6.67
N HIS A 43 -3.53 9.23 7.08
CA HIS A 43 -3.08 8.11 6.27
C HIS A 43 -4.06 6.94 6.43
N LEU A 44 -4.70 6.49 5.35
CA LEU A 44 -5.70 5.42 5.43
C LEU A 44 -5.07 4.03 5.48
N ASN A 45 -3.79 3.88 5.12
CA ASN A 45 -3.04 2.62 5.19
C ASN A 45 -3.89 1.42 4.72
N ASN A 46 -4.05 0.39 5.57
CA ASN A 46 -4.80 -0.83 5.28
C ASN A 46 -6.33 -0.68 5.47
N LEU A 47 -6.83 0.40 6.09
CA LEU A 47 -8.26 0.59 6.33
C LEU A 47 -9.04 0.57 5.02
N ILE A 48 -8.47 1.14 3.97
CA ILE A 48 -9.14 1.20 2.68
C ILE A 48 -9.29 -0.15 1.99
N PHE A 49 -8.61 -1.20 2.43
CA PHE A 49 -8.64 -2.51 1.77
C PHE A 49 -9.55 -3.52 2.47
N LEU A 50 -9.92 -3.28 3.73
CA LEU A 50 -10.47 -4.34 4.60
C LEU A 50 -11.89 -4.05 5.09
N VAL A 51 -12.43 -2.87 4.83
CA VAL A 51 -13.59 -2.35 5.56
C VAL A 51 -14.53 -1.60 4.61
N GLU A 52 -15.83 -1.66 4.90
CA GLU A 52 -16.85 -0.89 4.19
C GLU A 52 -16.62 0.63 4.38
N PRO A 53 -16.98 1.47 3.40
CA PRO A 53 -16.74 2.92 3.48
C PRO A 53 -17.34 3.60 4.73
N GLU A 54 -18.48 3.11 5.22
CA GLU A 54 -19.16 3.58 6.41
C GLU A 54 -18.29 3.38 7.66
N ASP A 55 -17.76 2.17 7.88
CA ASP A 55 -16.97 1.91 9.08
C ASP A 55 -15.58 2.57 8.99
N ILE A 56 -15.03 2.79 7.78
CA ILE A 56 -13.85 3.65 7.61
C ILE A 56 -14.14 5.05 8.14
N VAL A 57 -15.28 5.65 7.78
CA VAL A 57 -15.64 6.98 8.28
C VAL A 57 -15.80 6.97 9.79
N GLU A 58 -16.46 5.97 10.36
CA GLU A 58 -16.58 5.84 11.81
C GLU A 58 -15.21 5.75 12.50
N ALA A 59 -14.32 4.89 12.01
CA ALA A 59 -12.95 4.76 12.51
C ALA A 59 -12.20 6.10 12.45
N LEU A 60 -12.32 6.84 11.33
CA LEU A 60 -11.68 8.13 11.17
C LEU A 60 -12.14 9.17 12.20
N PHE A 61 -13.44 9.26 12.45
CA PHE A 61 -13.98 10.18 13.47
C PHE A 61 -13.61 9.74 14.88
N ASN A 62 -13.47 8.45 15.14
CA ASN A 62 -13.06 7.93 16.44
C ASN A 62 -11.57 8.14 16.73
N GLU A 63 -10.69 7.96 15.75
CA GLU A 63 -9.24 8.07 15.91
C GLU A 63 -8.74 9.53 15.83
N HIS A 64 -9.41 10.38 15.05
CA HIS A 64 -8.96 11.73 14.76
C HIS A 64 -9.89 12.81 15.32
N GLN A 65 -10.50 12.59 16.48
CA GLN A 65 -11.48 13.49 17.12
C GLN A 65 -10.99 14.95 17.26
N GLU A 66 -9.68 15.17 17.41
CA GLU A 66 -9.10 16.51 17.50
C GLU A 66 -9.24 17.34 16.21
N PHE A 67 -9.38 16.66 15.06
CA PHE A 67 -9.42 17.25 13.72
C PHE A 67 -10.69 16.89 12.94
N LEU A 68 -11.45 15.90 13.38
CA LEU A 68 -12.71 15.49 12.77
C LEU A 68 -13.81 15.55 13.82
N ASP A 69 -14.39 16.73 13.99
CA ASP A 69 -15.56 16.96 14.83
C ASP A 69 -16.82 16.98 13.95
N PRO A 70 -17.85 16.14 14.21
CA PRO A 70 -19.09 16.10 13.44
C PRO A 70 -19.84 17.45 13.35
N ASP A 71 -19.62 18.35 14.31
CA ASP A 71 -20.25 19.67 14.31
C ASP A 71 -19.60 20.59 13.26
N VAL A 72 -18.30 20.41 13.00
CA VAL A 72 -17.49 21.26 12.10
C VAL A 72 -17.27 20.61 10.74
N VAL A 73 -17.00 19.31 10.70
CA VAL A 73 -16.82 18.50 9.50
C VAL A 73 -17.94 17.47 9.47
N LYS A 74 -18.80 17.51 8.45
CA LYS A 74 -19.91 16.55 8.37
C LYS A 74 -19.40 15.17 7.96
N PRO A 75 -19.80 14.08 8.65
CA PRO A 75 -19.39 12.72 8.28
C PRO A 75 -19.67 12.38 6.82
N GLN A 76 -20.77 12.87 6.25
CA GLN A 76 -21.11 12.67 4.84
C GLN A 76 -20.09 13.31 3.88
N GLN A 77 -19.37 14.35 4.28
CA GLN A 77 -18.29 14.92 3.49
C GLN A 77 -17.11 13.96 3.44
N VAL A 78 -16.70 13.42 4.58
CA VAL A 78 -15.60 12.44 4.67
C VAL A 78 -15.97 11.14 3.96
N TYR A 79 -17.21 10.69 4.07
CA TYR A 79 -17.71 9.52 3.34
C TYR A 79 -17.53 9.64 1.82
N LYS A 80 -17.88 10.78 1.24
CA LYS A 80 -17.67 11.04 -0.20
C LYS A 80 -16.19 11.01 -0.59
N LEU A 81 -15.29 11.38 0.32
CA LEU A 81 -13.85 11.30 0.11
C LEU A 81 -13.36 9.85 0.13
N VAL A 82 -13.82 9.08 1.10
CA VAL A 82 -13.52 7.64 1.21
C VAL A 82 -13.99 6.90 -0.04
N LEU A 83 -15.23 7.13 -0.50
CA LEU A 83 -15.76 6.51 -1.73
C LEU A 83 -14.88 6.78 -2.96
N ARG A 84 -14.31 7.98 -3.09
CA ARG A 84 -13.41 8.30 -4.21
C ARG A 84 -12.10 7.53 -4.13
N LEU A 85 -11.55 7.37 -2.93
CA LEU A 85 -10.31 6.62 -2.73
C LEU A 85 -10.54 5.12 -2.99
N VAL A 86 -11.68 4.58 -2.54
CA VAL A 86 -12.08 3.18 -2.79
C VAL A 86 -12.29 2.94 -4.29
N ALA A 87 -13.02 3.84 -4.97
CA ALA A 87 -13.23 3.73 -6.42
C ALA A 87 -11.90 3.78 -7.21
N TYR A 88 -10.95 4.62 -6.78
CA TYR A 88 -9.62 4.65 -7.38
C TYR A 88 -8.86 3.34 -7.16
N ARG A 89 -8.87 2.79 -5.93
CA ARG A 89 -8.29 1.48 -5.60
C ARG A 89 -8.83 0.39 -6.52
N ASP A 90 -10.15 0.31 -6.68
CA ASP A 90 -10.80 -0.72 -7.50
C ASP A 90 -10.45 -0.59 -8.98
N HIS A 91 -10.32 0.64 -9.46
CA HIS A 91 -9.83 0.90 -10.80
C HIS A 91 -8.38 0.42 -10.98
N GLN A 92 -7.49 0.68 -10.01
CA GLN A 92 -6.10 0.20 -10.08
C GLN A 92 -6.02 -1.34 -10.08
N LEU A 93 -6.80 -2.01 -9.23
CA LEU A 93 -6.82 -3.48 -9.15
C LEU A 93 -7.29 -4.12 -10.45
N ARG A 94 -8.34 -3.58 -11.09
CA ARG A 94 -8.82 -4.08 -12.38
C ARG A 94 -7.77 -3.94 -13.48
N ASN A 95 -7.14 -2.77 -13.58
CA ASN A 95 -6.11 -2.54 -14.58
C ASN A 95 -4.91 -3.48 -14.42
N MET A 96 -4.56 -3.84 -13.17
CA MET A 96 -3.50 -4.81 -12.90
C MET A 96 -3.90 -6.25 -13.26
N GLN A 97 -5.17 -6.63 -13.04
CA GLN A 97 -5.69 -7.94 -13.44
C GLN A 97 -5.70 -8.09 -14.96
N GLU A 98 -6.21 -7.10 -15.67
CA GLU A 98 -6.26 -7.10 -17.14
C GLU A 98 -4.85 -7.23 -17.76
N MET A 99 -3.86 -6.47 -17.27
CA MET A 99 -2.47 -6.60 -17.73
C MET A 99 -1.82 -7.95 -17.38
N GLY A 100 -2.23 -8.57 -16.26
CA GLY A 100 -1.73 -9.88 -15.85
C GLY A 100 -2.27 -11.02 -16.71
N GLU A 101 -3.52 -10.92 -17.14
CA GLU A 101 -4.18 -11.89 -18.03
C GLU A 101 -3.56 -11.85 -19.45
N ASP A 102 -3.34 -10.65 -20.00
CA ASP A 102 -2.70 -10.48 -21.32
C ASP A 102 -1.26 -11.04 -21.39
N MET A 103 -0.52 -11.04 -20.27
CA MET A 103 0.82 -11.63 -20.21
C MET A 103 0.80 -13.15 -20.01
N ALA A 104 -0.24 -13.70 -19.38
CA ALA A 104 -0.36 -15.14 -19.13
C ALA A 104 -0.65 -15.92 -20.43
N ASP A 105 -1.43 -15.35 -21.35
CA ASP A 105 -1.75 -15.97 -22.64
C ASP A 105 -0.56 -16.01 -23.63
N GLY A 106 0.56 -15.34 -23.32
CA GLY A 106 1.78 -15.35 -24.12
C GLY A 106 2.81 -16.43 -23.77
N TYR A 107 2.57 -17.23 -22.72
CA TYR A 107 3.50 -18.24 -22.20
C TYR A 107 2.98 -19.67 -22.39
N TYR A 108 2.63 -20.05 -23.61
CA TYR A 108 2.77 -21.44 -24.04
C TYR A 108 4.12 -21.55 -24.77
N GLU A 109 5.19 -21.85 -24.02
CA GLU A 109 6.39 -22.45 -24.62
C GLU A 109 5.97 -23.83 -25.14
N GLU A 110 5.92 -23.95 -26.47
CA GLU A 110 5.90 -25.25 -27.15
C GLU A 110 7.11 -26.02 -26.61
N GLU A 111 6.89 -27.02 -25.76
CA GLU A 111 7.96 -27.95 -25.35
C GLU A 111 8.47 -28.64 -26.62
N GLU A 112 9.56 -28.12 -27.19
CA GLU A 112 10.30 -28.83 -28.22
C GLU A 112 10.83 -30.12 -27.58
N GLU A 113 10.19 -31.25 -27.88
CA GLU A 113 10.66 -32.57 -27.50
C GLU A 113 12.08 -32.77 -28.07
N GLU A 114 13.10 -32.63 -27.22
CA GLU A 114 14.46 -32.99 -27.62
C GLU A 114 14.54 -34.50 -27.94
N PRO A 115 15.06 -34.90 -29.12
CA PRO A 115 15.19 -36.30 -29.45
C PRO A 115 16.24 -36.96 -28.55
N VAL A 116 15.77 -37.92 -27.73
CA VAL A 116 16.58 -38.76 -26.84
C VAL A 116 17.63 -39.54 -27.65
N GLN A 117 18.88 -39.09 -27.61
CA GLN A 117 20.01 -39.86 -28.16
C GLN A 117 20.39 -40.98 -27.18
N GLN A 118 20.23 -42.23 -27.63
CA GLN A 118 20.65 -43.42 -26.89
C GLN A 118 22.17 -43.46 -26.66
N PRO A 119 22.65 -43.74 -25.44
CA PRO A 119 24.08 -43.92 -25.20
C PRO A 119 24.55 -45.29 -25.68
N LYS A 120 25.37 -45.32 -26.74
CA LYS A 120 26.24 -46.47 -27.05
C LYS A 120 27.45 -46.43 -26.12
N GLY A 121 27.46 -47.33 -25.14
CA GLY A 121 28.60 -47.51 -24.25
C GLY A 121 29.84 -48.06 -24.98
N LYS A 122 31.03 -47.70 -24.46
CA LYS A 122 32.14 -48.62 -24.15
C LYS A 122 33.35 -47.86 -23.60
N GLY A 123 33.79 -48.28 -22.41
CA GLY A 123 35.21 -48.47 -22.14
C GLY A 123 35.91 -47.45 -21.23
N GLY A 124 36.14 -47.86 -19.98
CA GLY A 124 37.53 -47.99 -19.54
C GLY A 124 38.03 -47.13 -18.39
N LYS A 125 38.10 -47.80 -17.23
CA LYS A 125 39.18 -47.79 -16.22
C LYS A 125 39.18 -46.73 -15.10
N ALA A 126 39.32 -47.31 -13.91
CA ALA A 126 39.43 -46.73 -12.58
C ALA A 126 40.85 -46.25 -12.24
N GLN A 127 40.95 -45.30 -11.30
CA GLN A 127 41.93 -45.16 -10.21
C GLN A 127 41.51 -43.92 -9.38
N ALA A 128 41.03 -44.02 -8.14
CA ALA A 128 41.67 -44.36 -6.87
C ALA A 128 42.41 -43.18 -6.17
N GLN A 129 41.85 -42.76 -5.02
CA GLN A 129 42.53 -42.24 -3.81
C GLN A 129 43.14 -40.81 -3.88
N GLN A 130 43.11 -39.91 -2.88
CA GLN A 130 43.02 -39.92 -1.41
C GLN A 130 42.44 -38.56 -0.93
N ARG A 131 41.49 -38.52 0.03
CA ARG A 131 41.65 -38.13 1.46
C ARG A 131 42.63 -36.98 1.79
N ARG A 132 42.07 -35.89 2.35
CA ARG A 132 42.51 -35.10 3.55
C ARG A 132 41.48 -33.97 3.76
N THR A 133 40.47 -34.14 4.62
CA THR A 133 40.39 -33.75 6.05
C THR A 133 40.65 -32.28 6.34
N ASN A 134 39.57 -31.65 6.85
CA ASN A 134 39.47 -30.46 7.71
C ASN A 134 40.75 -30.09 8.46
N ASP A 135 41.05 -28.79 8.46
CA ASP A 135 41.73 -28.15 9.57
C ASP A 135 40.84 -27.06 10.18
N ASN A 136 40.66 -27.23 11.48
CA ASN A 136 39.94 -26.37 12.41
C ASN A 136 40.69 -25.06 12.66
N ASN A 137 39.91 -24.01 12.80
CA ASN A 137 39.98 -23.02 13.89
C ASN A 137 41.08 -23.27 14.94
N ARG A 138 42.03 -22.32 15.03
CA ARG A 138 42.74 -22.02 16.27
C ARG A 138 43.09 -20.54 16.37
N SER A 139 42.75 -19.99 17.53
CA SER A 139 42.89 -18.65 18.06
C SER A 139 44.24 -17.95 17.81
N PHE A 140 44.21 -16.62 17.72
CA PHE A 140 44.77 -15.69 18.72
C PHE A 140 43.94 -14.41 18.75
#